data_AF-A0A3D3IXP6-F1
#
_entry.id   AF-A0A3D3IXP6-F1
#
_cell.length_a   1.000
_cell.length_b   1.000
_cell.length_c   1.000
_cell.angle_alpha   90.00
_cell.angle_beta   90.00
_cell.angle_gamma   90.00
#
_symmetry.space_group_name_H-M   'P 1'
#
loop_
_entity.id
_entity.type
_entity.pdbx_description
1 polymer ?
#
loop_
_entity_poly.entity_id
_entity_poly.type
_entity_poly.pdbx_seq_one_letter_code
_entity_poly.pdbx_strand_id
1 'polypeptide(L)'
;KMFTDPQHLKIEDPGHIEGNVVFTYLDALCTDDHFKEYLPDYNNLDEMKEHYKRGGLGDGVCKKFLISVLEEELSPIREKRAKWEANIGDVYDILADGINRARKKTDAVLARVQKSMRIDYFEDRSIVKEWEEMLRSAQ
;
A
#
# COMPACT_ATOMS: atom_id res chain seq x y z
N LYS A 1 5.69 20.51 10.72
CA LYS A 1 7.15 20.45 11.00
C LYS A 1 7.53 18.98 11.11
N MET A 2 8.50 18.51 10.33
CA MET A 2 9.05 17.15 10.46
C MET A 2 10.21 17.14 11.45
N PHE A 3 10.30 16.07 12.24
CA PHE A 3 11.44 15.79 13.11
C PHE A 3 12.67 15.46 12.27
N THR A 4 13.81 16.00 12.68
CA THR A 4 15.13 15.80 12.07
C THR A 4 16.11 15.39 13.16
N ASP A 5 17.32 15.94 13.21
CA ASP A 5 18.29 15.65 14.26
C ASP A 5 18.26 16.75 15.35
N PRO A 6 17.97 16.44 16.62
CA PRO A 6 17.98 17.42 17.70
C PRO A 6 19.38 17.98 18.00
N GLN A 7 20.45 17.31 17.55
CA GLN A 7 21.83 17.76 17.70
C GLN A 7 22.29 18.65 16.54
N HIS A 8 21.56 18.69 15.43
CA HIS A 8 21.84 19.54 14.27
C HIS A 8 21.21 20.92 14.45
N LEU A 9 21.91 21.81 15.17
CA LEU A 9 21.38 23.11 15.58
C LEU A 9 21.69 24.22 14.57
N LYS A 10 22.87 24.17 13.94
CA LYS A 10 23.31 25.13 12.92
C LYS A 10 23.61 24.42 11.61
N ILE A 11 23.65 25.17 10.52
CA ILE A 11 23.88 24.61 9.18
C ILE A 11 25.27 23.97 9.09
N GLU A 12 26.27 24.55 9.76
CA GLU A 12 27.66 24.12 9.73
C GLU A 12 27.90 22.87 10.59
N ASP A 13 27.00 22.54 11.51
CA ASP A 13 27.15 21.40 12.40
C ASP A 13 26.99 20.08 11.60
N PRO A 14 27.72 19.00 11.95
CA PRO A 14 27.49 17.69 11.37
C PRO A 14 26.16 17.11 11.86
N GLY A 15 25.35 16.56 10.95
CA GLY A 15 24.06 15.97 11.28
C GLY A 15 24.03 14.45 11.22
N HIS A 16 23.16 13.84 12.03
CA HIS A 16 22.91 12.40 12.04
C HIS A 16 21.76 12.02 11.09
N ILE A 17 21.99 10.96 10.30
CA ILE A 17 20.97 10.38 9.41
C ILE A 17 20.08 9.39 10.16
N GLU A 18 20.64 8.65 11.12
CA GLU A 18 19.88 7.69 11.91
C GLU A 18 18.82 8.40 12.76
N GLY A 19 17.57 7.96 12.63
CA GLY A 19 16.42 8.60 13.28
C GLY A 19 15.90 9.87 12.60
N ASN A 20 16.53 10.33 11.52
CA ASN A 20 16.08 11.50 10.77
C ASN A 20 14.99 11.13 9.75
N VAL A 21 13.74 11.46 10.08
CA VAL A 21 12.55 11.12 9.28
C VAL A 21 12.61 11.71 7.87
N VAL A 22 13.29 12.85 7.68
CA VAL A 22 13.42 13.45 6.34
C VAL A 22 14.20 12.52 5.42
N PHE A 23 15.35 12.01 5.87
CA PHE A 23 16.14 11.07 5.09
C PHE A 23 15.47 9.72 4.95
N THR A 24 14.71 9.25 5.96
CA THR A 24 13.89 8.02 5.82
C THR A 24 12.88 8.13 4.68
N TYR A 25 12.23 9.29 4.53
CA TYR A 25 11.25 9.49 3.45
C TYR A 25 11.94 9.66 2.10
N LEU A 26 13.06 10.39 2.06
CA LEU A 26 13.86 10.51 0.83
C LEU A 26 14.38 9.14 0.39
N ASP A 27 14.79 8.26 1.30
CA ASP A 27 15.21 6.89 0.96
C ASP A 27 14.11 6.06 0.32
N ALA A 28 12.85 6.29 0.72
CA ALA A 28 11.72 5.50 0.23
C ALA A 28 11.14 6.03 -1.09
N LEU A 29 11.21 7.34 -1.33
CA LEU A 29 10.45 8.01 -2.37
C LEU A 29 11.32 8.80 -3.37
N CYS A 30 12.56 9.11 -3.02
CA CYS A 30 13.42 9.90 -3.89
C CYS A 30 14.05 9.02 -4.98
N THR A 31 14.22 9.59 -6.17
CA THR A 31 14.97 9.03 -7.28
C THR A 31 16.04 10.03 -7.73
N ASP A 32 17.05 9.57 -8.46
CA ASP A 32 18.12 10.44 -8.98
C ASP A 32 17.58 11.54 -9.92
N ASP A 33 16.44 11.30 -10.57
CA ASP A 33 15.81 12.29 -11.45
C ASP A 33 15.25 13.49 -10.66
N HIS A 34 14.78 13.27 -9.43
CA HIS A 34 14.31 14.38 -8.58
C HIS A 34 15.42 15.38 -8.26
N PHE A 35 16.68 14.94 -8.19
CA PHE A 35 17.80 15.84 -7.96
C PHE A 35 18.01 16.79 -9.14
N LYS A 36 17.90 16.28 -10.38
CA LYS A 36 18.04 17.11 -11.58
C LYS A 36 17.04 18.26 -11.62
N GLU A 37 15.81 18.00 -11.17
CA GLU A 37 14.71 18.97 -11.22
C GLU A 37 14.70 19.89 -9.99
N TYR A 38 14.84 19.33 -8.78
CA TYR A 38 14.55 20.07 -7.54
C TYR A 38 15.78 20.39 -6.69
N LEU A 39 16.92 19.74 -6.91
CA LEU A 39 18.15 19.98 -6.15
C LEU A 39 19.42 19.62 -6.95
N PRO A 40 19.72 20.35 -8.05
CA PRO A 40 20.73 19.97 -9.04
C PRO A 40 22.18 20.06 -8.55
N ASP A 41 22.39 20.58 -7.33
CA ASP A 41 23.71 20.63 -6.68
C ASP A 41 24.22 19.23 -6.26
N TYR A 42 23.37 18.20 -6.29
CA TYR A 42 23.73 16.81 -5.99
C TYR A 42 23.29 15.91 -7.13
N ASN A 43 24.04 14.83 -7.36
CA ASN A 43 23.66 13.83 -8.35
C ASN A 43 22.66 12.81 -7.81
N ASN A 44 22.71 12.54 -6.50
CA ASN A 44 21.90 11.53 -5.83
C ASN A 44 21.80 11.77 -4.32
N LEU A 45 21.04 10.90 -3.64
CA LEU A 45 20.79 10.98 -2.21
C LEU A 45 22.01 10.68 -1.34
N ASP A 46 22.93 9.85 -1.80
CA ASP A 46 24.13 9.50 -1.02
C ASP A 46 25.06 10.70 -0.88
N GLU A 47 25.29 11.46 -1.96
CA GLU A 47 26.06 12.71 -1.91
C GLU A 47 25.44 13.72 -0.94
N MET A 48 24.11 13.85 -0.97
CA MET A 48 23.38 14.72 -0.05
C MET A 48 23.52 14.28 1.41
N LYS A 49 23.44 12.96 1.68
CA LYS A 49 23.66 12.39 3.02
C LYS A 49 25.08 12.59 3.51
N GLU A 50 26.08 12.43 2.64
CA GLU A 50 27.48 12.69 2.97
C GLU A 50 27.70 14.16 3.34
N HIS A 51 27.10 15.10 2.59
CA HIS A 51 27.16 16.51 2.92
C HIS A 51 26.48 16.81 4.26
N TYR A 52 25.31 16.23 4.52
CA TYR A 52 24.62 16.38 5.81
C TYR A 52 25.46 15.86 6.99
N LYS A 53 26.12 14.69 6.83
CA LYS A 53 27.01 14.12 7.86
C LYS A 53 28.26 14.96 8.11
N ARG A 54 28.82 15.57 7.07
CA ARG A 54 29.99 16.45 7.19
C ARG A 54 29.64 17.80 7.83
N GLY A 55 28.39 18.25 7.68
CA GLY A 55 27.96 19.60 8.02
C GLY A 55 28.08 20.54 6.81
N GLY A 56 27.34 21.65 6.88
CA GLY A 56 27.18 22.61 5.78
C GLY A 56 25.84 22.50 5.04
N LEU A 57 25.02 21.49 5.36
CA LEU A 57 23.68 21.29 4.79
C LEU A 57 22.59 21.46 5.85
N GLY A 58 21.78 22.50 5.68
CA GLY A 58 20.70 22.83 6.62
C GLY A 58 19.45 21.98 6.43
N ASP A 59 18.78 21.63 7.53
CA ASP A 59 17.50 20.92 7.56
C ASP A 59 16.40 21.54 6.67
N GLY A 60 16.43 22.86 6.51
CA GLY A 60 15.47 23.58 5.67
C GLY A 60 15.58 23.20 4.19
N VAL A 61 16.79 22.95 3.69
CA VAL A 61 17.02 22.51 2.31
C VAL A 61 16.52 21.08 2.14
N CYS A 62 16.89 20.17 3.05
CA CYS A 62 16.43 18.78 3.01
C CYS A 62 14.90 18.67 3.06
N LYS A 63 14.24 19.45 3.93
CA LYS A 63 12.78 19.48 4.05
C LYS A 63 12.10 20.03 2.80
N LYS A 64 12.64 21.10 2.20
CA LYS A 64 12.09 21.67 0.96
C LYS A 64 12.19 20.68 -0.19
N PHE A 65 13.35 20.04 -0.34
CA PHE A 65 13.55 19.00 -1.35
C PHE A 65 12.57 17.84 -1.17
N LEU A 66 12.43 17.34 0.07
CA LEU A 66 11.44 16.29 0.36
C LEU A 66 10.00 16.73 0.05
N ILE A 67 9.64 17.99 0.30
CA ILE A 67 8.31 18.49 -0.05
C ILE A 67 8.07 18.42 -1.57
N SER A 68 9.07 18.77 -2.39
CA SER A 68 8.94 18.65 -3.85
C SER A 68 8.72 17.20 -4.28
N VAL A 69 9.52 16.27 -3.76
CA VAL A 69 9.37 14.82 -4.02
C VAL A 69 7.98 14.34 -3.59
N LEU A 70 7.53 14.70 -2.40
CA LEU A 70 6.20 14.32 -1.90
C LEU A 70 5.07 14.92 -2.74
N GLU A 71 5.23 16.14 -3.24
CA GLU A 71 4.20 16.77 -4.07
C GLU A 71 4.10 16.08 -5.42
N GLU A 72 5.22 15.74 -6.06
CA GLU A 72 5.23 14.98 -7.31
C GLU A 72 4.57 13.60 -7.13
N GLU A 73 4.95 12.85 -6.10
CA GLU A 73 4.40 11.52 -5.81
C GLU A 73 2.92 11.54 -5.45
N LEU A 74 2.48 12.53 -4.65
CA LEU A 74 1.11 12.57 -4.13
C LEU A 74 0.13 13.26 -5.07
N SER A 75 0.58 14.16 -5.95
CA SER A 75 -0.29 14.88 -6.91
C SER A 75 -1.18 13.95 -7.73
N PRO A 76 -0.65 12.93 -8.45
CA PRO A 76 -1.50 12.03 -9.25
C PRO A 76 -2.44 11.19 -8.40
N ILE A 77 -2.08 10.89 -7.14
CA ILE A 77 -2.96 10.17 -6.20
C ILE A 77 -4.11 11.08 -5.76
N ARG A 78 -3.83 12.34 -5.42
CA ARG A 78 -4.84 13.34 -5.02
C ARG A 78 -5.81 13.63 -6.17
N GLU A 79 -5.31 13.75 -7.39
CA GLU A 79 -6.14 13.93 -8.60
C GLU A 79 -7.07 12.73 -8.83
N LYS A 80 -6.53 11.51 -8.79
CA LYS A 80 -7.35 10.28 -8.89
C LYS A 80 -8.38 10.21 -7.78
N ARG A 81 -8.01 10.54 -6.55
CA ARG A 81 -8.93 10.58 -5.42
C ARG A 81 -10.07 11.58 -5.67
N ALA A 82 -9.75 12.80 -6.09
CA ALA A 82 -10.75 13.83 -6.37
C ALA A 82 -11.71 13.39 -7.49
N LYS A 83 -11.19 12.74 -8.54
CA LYS A 83 -12.02 12.13 -9.60
C LYS A 83 -13.01 11.11 -9.04
N TRP A 84 -12.57 10.21 -8.16
CA TRP A 84 -13.44 9.17 -7.59
C TRP A 84 -14.41 9.72 -6.54
N GLU A 85 -14.00 10.75 -5.80
CA GLU A 85 -14.87 11.45 -4.84
C GLU A 85 -16.06 12.10 -5.55
N ALA A 86 -15.83 12.68 -6.73
CA ALA A 86 -16.90 13.23 -7.57
C ALA A 86 -17.79 12.14 -8.23
N ASN A 87 -17.32 10.90 -8.32
CA ASN A 87 -18.00 9.79 -8.99
C ASN A 87 -18.17 8.58 -8.05
N ILE A 88 -18.74 8.82 -6.87
CA ILE A 88 -18.83 7.78 -5.82
C ILE A 88 -19.64 6.54 -6.25
N GLY A 89 -20.59 6.70 -7.20
CA GLY A 89 -21.35 5.59 -7.78
C GLY A 89 -20.44 4.57 -8.49
N ASP A 90 -19.50 5.05 -9.31
CA ASP A 90 -18.54 4.19 -10.00
C ASP A 90 -17.66 3.41 -9.01
N VAL A 91 -17.33 4.01 -7.86
CA VAL A 91 -16.58 3.32 -6.80
C VAL A 91 -17.37 2.15 -6.24
N TYR A 92 -18.68 2.33 -6.01
CA TYR A 92 -19.56 1.24 -5.60
C TYR A 92 -19.59 0.12 -6.64
N ASP A 93 -19.74 0.45 -7.91
CA ASP A 93 -19.81 -0.53 -9.00
C ASP A 93 -18.50 -1.32 -9.15
N ILE A 94 -17.34 -0.67 -8.99
CA ILE A 94 -16.02 -1.33 -8.96
C ILE A 94 -15.95 -2.35 -7.81
N LEU A 95 -16.42 -1.99 -6.62
CA LEU A 95 -16.45 -2.89 -5.47
C LEU A 95 -17.41 -4.06 -5.69
N ALA A 96 -18.61 -3.79 -6.23
CA ALA A 96 -19.60 -4.81 -6.54
C ALA A 96 -19.08 -5.82 -7.58
N ASP A 97 -18.44 -5.36 -8.65
CA ASP A 97 -17.79 -6.24 -9.63
C ASP A 97 -16.66 -7.05 -9.00
N GLY A 98 -15.81 -6.42 -8.18
CA GLY A 98 -14.76 -7.11 -7.43
C GLY A 98 -15.29 -8.25 -6.58
N ILE A 99 -16.38 -8.02 -5.84
CA ILE A 99 -17.06 -9.04 -5.04
C ILE A 99 -17.61 -10.15 -5.93
N ASN A 100 -18.26 -9.82 -7.04
CA ASN A 100 -18.82 -10.83 -7.96
C ASN A 100 -17.74 -11.73 -8.56
N ARG A 101 -16.58 -11.16 -8.94
CA ARG A 101 -15.43 -11.95 -9.42
C ARG A 101 -14.85 -12.84 -8.33
N ALA A 102 -14.71 -12.32 -7.11
CA ALA A 102 -14.25 -13.11 -5.97
C ALA A 102 -15.21 -14.27 -5.67
N ARG A 103 -16.52 -14.01 -5.64
CA ARG A 103 -17.58 -15.01 -5.43
C ARG A 103 -17.50 -16.15 -6.44
N LYS A 104 -17.43 -15.84 -7.73
CA LYS A 104 -17.27 -16.87 -8.78
C LYS A 104 -16.10 -17.83 -8.52
N LYS A 105 -15.00 -17.33 -7.96
CA LYS A 105 -13.85 -18.17 -7.60
C LYS A 105 -14.08 -18.95 -6.31
N THR A 106 -14.70 -18.34 -5.30
CA THR A 106 -14.96 -18.99 -4.00
C THR A 106 -16.09 -20.02 -4.05
N ASP A 107 -17.08 -19.84 -4.91
CA ASP A 107 -18.25 -20.73 -5.00
C ASP A 107 -17.82 -22.15 -5.39
N ALA A 108 -16.86 -22.28 -6.32
CA ALA A 108 -16.28 -23.57 -6.67
C ALA A 108 -15.50 -24.21 -5.50
N VAL A 109 -14.86 -23.40 -4.65
CA VAL A 109 -14.18 -23.89 -3.45
C VAL A 109 -15.20 -24.34 -2.42
N LEU A 110 -16.24 -23.52 -2.18
CA LEU A 110 -17.32 -23.81 -1.25
C LEU A 110 -18.05 -25.10 -1.62
N ALA A 111 -18.40 -25.28 -2.90
CA ALA A 111 -19.04 -26.51 -3.39
C ALA A 111 -18.17 -27.76 -3.11
N ARG A 112 -16.85 -27.70 -3.33
CA ARG A 112 -15.95 -28.83 -3.03
C ARG A 112 -15.85 -29.14 -1.53
N VAL A 113 -15.88 -28.10 -0.69
CA VAL A 113 -15.87 -28.26 0.77
C VAL A 113 -17.19 -28.86 1.23
N GLN A 114 -18.32 -28.34 0.75
CA GLN A 114 -19.65 -28.85 1.06
C GLN A 114 -19.80 -30.33 0.69
N LYS A 115 -19.34 -30.70 -0.51
CA LYS A 115 -19.29 -32.09 -0.97
C LYS A 115 -18.42 -32.99 -0.10
N SER A 116 -17.22 -32.54 0.26
CA SER A 116 -16.32 -33.30 1.15
C SER A 116 -16.92 -33.53 2.53
N MET A 117 -17.68 -32.55 3.03
CA MET A 117 -18.36 -32.62 4.33
C MET A 117 -19.75 -33.26 4.27
N ARG A 118 -20.22 -33.67 3.08
CA ARG A 118 -21.58 -34.21 2.84
C ARG A 118 -22.71 -33.26 3.31
N ILE A 119 -22.51 -31.96 3.14
CA ILE A 119 -23.52 -30.93 3.44
C ILE A 119 -24.12 -30.32 2.16
N ASP A 120 -23.90 -30.98 1.02
CA ASP A 120 -24.43 -30.71 -0.31
C ASP A 120 -25.74 -31.49 -0.57
N TYR A 121 -26.62 -31.48 0.43
CA TYR A 121 -27.81 -32.36 0.56
C TYR A 121 -28.75 -32.44 -0.65
N PHE A 122 -28.76 -31.42 -1.50
CA PHE A 122 -29.73 -31.27 -2.59
C PHE A 122 -29.11 -31.39 -3.98
N GLU A 123 -27.82 -31.70 -4.10
CA GLU A 123 -27.12 -31.77 -5.39
C GLU A 123 -27.48 -33.01 -6.24
N ASP A 124 -27.71 -34.18 -5.63
CA ASP A 124 -27.90 -35.43 -6.41
C ASP A 124 -28.93 -36.45 -5.85
N ARG A 125 -29.81 -36.04 -4.93
CA ARG A 125 -30.79 -36.92 -4.24
C ARG A 125 -30.17 -38.17 -3.57
N SER A 126 -28.85 -38.29 -3.46
CA SER A 126 -28.19 -39.42 -2.79
C SER A 126 -28.68 -39.60 -1.35
N ILE A 127 -28.95 -38.49 -0.66
CA ILE A 127 -29.52 -38.47 0.69
C ILE A 127 -30.84 -39.24 0.81
N VAL A 128 -31.68 -39.26 -0.24
CA VAL A 128 -32.93 -40.03 -0.25
C VAL A 128 -32.63 -41.53 -0.18
N LYS A 129 -31.61 -42.00 -0.91
CA LYS A 129 -31.19 -43.40 -0.88
C LYS A 129 -30.61 -43.77 0.48
N GLU A 130 -29.78 -42.90 1.06
CA GLU A 130 -29.24 -43.12 2.41
C GLU A 130 -30.36 -43.21 3.47
N TRP A 131 -31.39 -42.35 3.37
CA TRP A 131 -32.55 -42.41 4.26
C TRP A 131 -33.38 -43.68 4.06
N GLU A 132 -33.62 -44.08 2.81
CA GLU A 132 -34.32 -45.34 2.51
C GLU A 132 -33.58 -46.56 3.06
N GLU A 133 -32.25 -46.61 2.92
CA GLU A 133 -31.40 -47.68 3.47
C GLU A 133 -31.44 -47.70 5.00
N MET A 134 -31.31 -46.53 5.64
CA MET A 134 -31.40 -46.39 7.09
C MET A 134 -32.74 -46.89 7.62
N LEU A 135 -33.86 -46.49 7.00
CA LEU A 135 -35.20 -46.92 7.38
C LEU A 135 -35.39 -48.44 7.21
N ARG A 136 -34.85 -49.03 6.14
CA ARG A 136 -34.89 -50.50 5.93
C ARG A 136 -34.05 -51.25 6.97
N SER A 137 -32.91 -50.70 7.39
CA SER A 137 -32.03 -51.33 8.39
C SER A 137 -32.56 -51.27 9.82
N ALA A 138 -33.56 -50.42 10.08
CA ALA A 138 -34.19 -50.23 11.38
C ALA A 138 -35.45 -51.09 11.60
N GLN A 139 -35.87 -51.86 10.58
CA GLN A 139 -36.93 -52.88 10.63
C GLN A 139 -36.34 -54.26 10.89
#